data_AF-A0AAD7AN53-F1
#
_entry.id   AF-A0AAD7AN53-F1
#
_cell.length_a   1.000
_cell.length_b   1.000
_cell.length_c   1.000
_cell.angle_alpha   90.00
_cell.angle_beta   90.00
_cell.angle_gamma   90.00
#
_symmetry.space_group_name_H-M   'P 1'
#
loop_
_entity.id
_entity.type
_entity.pdbx_description
1 polymer ?
#
loop_
_entity_poly.entity_id
_entity_poly.type
_entity_poly.pdbx_seq_one_letter_code
_entity_poly.pdbx_strand_id
1 'polypeptide(L)'
;DLVDLPLARPAQDWRRPHQDLTVIVDLDVVQTIEEGTTADVLVKVGRINLLQKTFDICNEARNANAIILCPVEPGAYQIVQTVEFPKEPSKCAF
;
A
#
# COMPACT_ATOMS: atom_id res chain seq x y z
N ASP A 1 -0.94 -15.84 2.93
CA ASP A 1 -1.96 -14.97 3.53
C ASP A 1 -1.76 -14.87 5.03
N LEU A 2 -0.99 -13.88 5.47
CA LEU A 2 -0.75 -13.56 6.89
C LEU A 2 -1.67 -12.43 7.39
N VAL A 3 -2.37 -11.78 6.46
CA VAL A 3 -3.20 -10.60 6.69
C VAL A 3 -4.56 -10.83 6.03
N ASP A 4 -5.63 -10.70 6.79
CA ASP A 4 -6.98 -10.59 6.24
C ASP A 4 -7.26 -9.10 5.98
N LEU A 5 -7.40 -8.74 4.71
CA LEU A 5 -7.60 -7.36 4.25
C LEU A 5 -9.08 -7.12 3.96
N PRO A 6 -9.88 -6.61 4.91
CA PRO A 6 -11.14 -5.99 4.54
C PRO A 6 -10.85 -4.83 3.58
N LEU A 7 -11.65 -4.77 2.52
CA LEU A 7 -11.56 -3.81 1.40
C LEU A 7 -10.95 -2.46 1.82
N ALA A 8 -9.76 -2.15 1.30
CA ALA A 8 -9.16 -0.83 1.41
C ALA A 8 -10.08 0.21 0.77
N ARG A 9 -10.38 1.30 1.49
CA ARG A 9 -11.30 2.34 1.02
C ARG A 9 -10.54 3.65 0.83
N PRO A 10 -10.65 4.29 -0.33
CA PRO A 10 -10.15 5.64 -0.47
C PRO A 10 -11.04 6.57 0.36
N ALA A 11 -10.43 7.47 1.14
CA ALA A 11 -11.18 8.47 1.90
C ALA A 11 -11.86 9.52 0.99
N GLN A 12 -11.43 9.61 -0.27
CA GLN A 12 -11.91 10.58 -1.26
C GLN A 12 -12.03 9.95 -2.66
N ASP A 13 -12.93 10.47 -3.51
CA ASP A 13 -13.10 10.03 -4.90
C ASP A 13 -11.81 10.32 -5.71
N TRP A 14 -11.15 9.26 -6.20
CA TRP A 14 -9.84 9.31 -6.88
C TRP A 14 -9.85 10.04 -8.24
N ARG A 15 -11.02 10.52 -8.69
CA ARG A 15 -11.24 11.11 -10.01
C ARG A 15 -10.54 12.45 -10.28
N ARG A 16 -9.75 12.97 -9.35
CA ARG A 16 -8.94 14.19 -9.56
C ARG A 16 -7.45 13.87 -9.46
N PRO A 17 -6.72 13.79 -10.58
CA PRO A 17 -5.27 13.71 -10.54
C PRO A 17 -4.70 14.94 -9.82
N HIS A 18 -3.54 14.75 -9.15
CA HIS A 18 -2.80 15.80 -8.43
C HIS A 18 -3.41 16.25 -7.09
N GLN A 19 -4.16 15.36 -6.41
CA GLN A 19 -4.53 15.54 -5.01
C GLN A 19 -3.91 14.42 -4.18
N ASP A 20 -3.57 14.72 -2.93
CA ASP A 20 -3.06 13.73 -1.98
C ASP A 20 -4.11 12.64 -1.79
N LEU A 21 -3.69 11.39 -1.96
CA LEU A 21 -4.56 10.23 -1.80
C LEU A 21 -4.43 9.71 -0.38
N THR A 22 -5.51 9.79 0.40
CA THR A 22 -5.58 9.13 1.71
C THR A 22 -6.23 7.76 1.56
N VAL A 23 -5.47 6.73 1.88
CA VAL A 23 -5.91 5.33 1.88
C VAL A 23 -6.11 4.89 3.33
N ILE A 24 -7.29 4.35 3.62
CA ILE A 24 -7.61 3.74 4.91
C ILE A 24 -7.69 2.22 4.69
N VAL A 25 -6.87 1.49 5.43
CA VAL A 25 -6.80 0.04 5.39
C VAL A 25 -7.09 -0.48 6.79
N ASP A 26 -8.24 -1.15 6.94
CA ASP A 26 -8.48 -2.02 8.08
C ASP A 26 -7.82 -3.36 7.77
N LEU A 27 -7.14 -3.97 8.74
CA LEU A 27 -6.51 -5.28 8.55
C LEU A 27 -6.45 -6.07 9.84
N ASP A 28 -6.53 -7.40 9.71
CA ASP A 28 -6.33 -8.34 10.81
C ASP A 28 -5.06 -9.14 10.56
N VAL A 29 -4.05 -8.94 11.41
CA VAL A 29 -2.78 -9.65 11.35
C VAL A 29 -2.95 -10.98 12.07
N VAL A 30 -2.92 -12.08 11.31
CA VAL A 30 -3.14 -13.44 11.84
C VAL A 30 -1.86 -14.01 12.47
N GLN A 31 -0.70 -13.56 12.00
CA GLN A 31 0.62 -14.03 12.42
C GLN A 31 1.62 -12.87 12.46
N THR A 32 2.59 -12.94 13.38
CA THR A 32 3.61 -11.92 13.55
C THR A 32 4.33 -11.62 12.23
N ILE A 33 4.38 -10.34 11.85
CA ILE A 33 5.14 -9.88 10.69
C ILE A 33 6.54 -9.53 11.16
N GLU A 34 7.51 -10.33 10.72
CA GLU A 34 8.92 -10.16 11.06
C GLU A 34 9.66 -9.27 10.06
N GLU A 35 10.84 -8.79 10.46
CA GLU A 35 11.73 -8.00 9.61
C GLU A 35 12.13 -8.80 8.34
N GLY A 36 12.09 -8.15 7.18
CA GLY A 36 12.43 -8.78 5.89
C GLY A 36 11.26 -9.45 5.19
N THR A 37 10.03 -9.30 5.70
CA THR A 37 8.82 -9.73 4.99
C THR A 37 8.63 -8.91 3.72
N THR A 38 8.42 -9.58 2.58
CA THR A 38 8.29 -8.93 1.26
C THR A 38 6.88 -8.98 0.69
N ALA A 39 6.52 -7.95 -0.08
CA ALA A 39 5.30 -7.85 -0.86
C ALA A 39 5.63 -7.72 -2.36
N ASP A 40 4.99 -8.55 -3.18
CA ASP A 40 5.11 -8.49 -4.63
C ASP A 40 4.04 -7.59 -5.25
N VAL A 41 4.48 -6.58 -6.00
CA VAL A 41 3.61 -5.60 -6.66
C VAL A 41 3.70 -5.77 -8.17
N LEU A 42 2.53 -6.01 -8.78
CA LEU A 42 2.38 -6.12 -10.23
C LEU A 42 1.32 -5.13 -10.74
N VAL A 43 1.76 -4.11 -11.47
CA VAL A 43 0.87 -3.14 -12.13
C VAL A 43 0.71 -3.53 -13.58
N LYS A 44 -0.54 -3.82 -13.98
CA LYS A 44 -0.88 -4.11 -15.36
C LYS A 44 -1.60 -2.94 -15.99
N VAL A 45 -1.17 -2.61 -17.18
CA VAL A 45 -1.80 -1.62 -18.05
C VAL A 45 -2.17 -2.45 -19.28
N GLY A 46 -3.46 -2.79 -19.40
CA GLY A 46 -4.01 -3.54 -20.54
C GLY A 46 -3.46 -4.97 -20.58
N ARG A 47 -2.66 -5.29 -21.62
CA ARG A 47 -1.97 -6.59 -21.75
C ARG A 47 -0.49 -6.54 -21.35
N ILE A 48 0.01 -5.38 -20.93
CA ILE A 48 1.43 -5.16 -20.61
C ILE A 48 1.58 -5.02 -19.09
N ASN A 49 2.63 -5.64 -18.54
CA ASN A 49 3.05 -5.43 -17.16
C ASN A 49 3.92 -4.17 -17.10
N LEU A 50 3.40 -3.08 -16.53
CA LEU A 50 4.10 -1.78 -16.47
C LEU A 50 5.13 -1.75 -15.35
N LEU A 51 4.80 -2.35 -14.20
CA LEU A 51 5.67 -2.42 -13.04
C LEU A 51 5.58 -3.81 -12.42
N GLN A 52 6.73 -4.44 -12.22
CA GLN A 52 6.87 -5.66 -11.44
C GLN A 52 8.02 -5.45 -10.47
N LYS A 53 7.71 -5.32 -9.18
CA LYS A 53 8.70 -5.08 -8.13
C LYS A 53 8.31 -5.79 -6.85
N THR A 54 9.32 -6.26 -6.14
CA THR A 54 9.20 -6.80 -4.79
C THR A 54 9.67 -5.71 -3.84
N PHE A 55 8.86 -5.41 -2.84
CA PHE A 55 9.15 -4.41 -1.81
C PHE A 55 9.27 -5.10 -0.46
N ASP A 56 10.19 -4.63 0.38
CA ASP A 56 10.26 -5.05 1.78
C ASP A 56 9.30 -4.20 2.60
N ILE A 57 8.33 -4.84 3.24
CA ILE A 57 7.22 -4.15 3.92
C ILE A 57 7.74 -3.30 5.08
N CYS A 58 8.70 -3.82 5.85
CA CYS A 58 9.22 -3.14 7.02
C CYS A 58 10.10 -1.95 6.62
N ASN A 59 10.91 -2.12 5.58
CA ASN A 59 11.73 -1.03 5.06
C ASN A 59 10.87 0.06 4.40
N GLU A 60 9.86 -0.29 3.61
CA GLU A 60 8.94 0.69 3.03
C GLU A 60 8.10 1.41 4.08
N ALA A 61 7.65 0.72 5.14
CA ALA A 61 6.94 1.35 6.25
C ALA A 61 7.79 2.41 6.96
N ARG A 62 9.08 2.11 7.21
CA ARG A 62 10.03 3.09 7.77
C ARG A 62 10.27 4.27 6.83
N ASN A 63 10.48 4.02 5.53
CA ASN A 63 10.70 5.06 4.53
C ASN A 63 9.49 6.00 4.38
N ALA A 64 8.28 5.45 4.51
CA ALA A 64 7.03 6.19 4.42
C ALA A 64 6.62 6.89 5.72
N ASN A 65 7.44 6.84 6.78
CA ASN A 65 7.09 7.28 8.14
C ASN A 65 5.72 6.73 8.59
N ALA A 66 5.41 5.49 8.21
CA ALA A 66 4.17 4.84 8.60
C ALA A 66 4.21 4.52 10.10
N ILE A 67 3.03 4.55 10.73
CA ILE A 67 2.87 4.32 12.18
C ILE A 67 3.24 2.88 12.59
N ILE A 68 3.28 1.95 11.62
CA ILE A 68 3.60 0.55 11.86
C ILE A 68 5.11 0.34 11.80
N LEU A 69 5.67 -0.07 12.94
CA LEU A 69 7.06 -0.47 13.08
C LEU A 69 7.11 -1.99 13.30
N CYS A 70 7.87 -2.69 12.47
CA CYS A 70 8.14 -4.11 12.65
C CYS A 70 8.99 -4.35 13.92
N PRO A 71 8.80 -5.47 14.63
CA PRO A 71 7.85 -6.55 14.35
C PRO A 71 6.40 -6.20 14.69
N VAL A 72 5.44 -6.61 13.84
CA VAL A 72 4.01 -6.36 14.04
C VAL A 72 3.37 -7.59 14.66
N GLU A 73 2.79 -7.43 15.85
CA GLU A 73 2.09 -8.52 16.55
C GLU A 73 0.72 -8.85 15.89
N PRO A 74 0.18 -10.06 16.12
CA PRO A 74 -1.16 -10.40 15.66
C PRO A 74 -2.24 -9.51 16.29
N GLY A 75 -3.21 -9.08 15.49
CA GLY A 75 -4.33 -8.25 15.94
C GLY A 75 -4.94 -7.37 14.85
N ALA A 76 -6.01 -6.67 15.23
CA ALA A 76 -6.71 -5.75 14.35
C ALA A 76 -6.05 -4.37 14.35
N TYR A 77 -5.70 -3.88 13.17
CA TYR A 77 -5.09 -2.57 12.96
C TYR A 77 -5.86 -1.77 11.91
N GLN A 78 -5.89 -0.45 12.10
CA GLN A 78 -6.34 0.50 11.09
C GLN A 78 -5.16 1.38 10.70
N ILE A 79 -4.81 1.35 9.42
CA ILE A 79 -3.75 2.17 8.84
C ILE A 79 -4.38 3.29 8.05
N VAL A 80 -3.97 4.52 8.35
CA VAL A 80 -4.31 5.70 7.55
C VAL A 80 -3.01 6.23 6.97
N GLN A 81 -2.86 6.13 5.65
CA GLN A 81 -1.68 6.63 4.94
C GLN A 81 -2.12 7.65 3.89
N THR A 82 -1.52 8.83 3.92
CA THR A 82 -1.64 9.84 2.88
C THR A 82 -0.42 9.77 1.97
N VAL A 83 -0.65 9.64 0.66
CA VAL A 83 0.40 9.53 -0.35
C VAL A 83 0.25 10.70 -1.32
N GLU A 84 1.34 11.45 -1.51
CA GLU A 84 1.41 12.50 -2.52
C GLU A 84 1.45 11.89 -3.93
N PHE A 85 0.58 12.34 -4.82
CA PHE A 85 0.58 11.86 -6.20
C PHE A 85 1.70 12.55 -6.99
N PRO A 86 2.53 11.81 -7.75
CA PRO A 86 3.58 12.42 -8.56
C PRO A 86 2.98 13.46 -9.53
N LYS A 87 3.65 14.62 -9.66
CA LYS A 87 3.18 15.77 -10.45
C LYS A 87 3.14 15.50 -11.95
N GLU A 88 3.86 14.49 -12.42
CA GLU A 88 3.76 14.04 -13.81
C GLU A 88 2.64 13.01 -13.93
N PRO A 89 1.59 13.29 -14.71
CA PRO A 89 0.63 12.25 -15.03
C PRO A 89 1.36 11.19 -15.86
N SER A 90 1.51 9.99 -15.30
CA SER A 90 1.74 8.82 -16.14
C SER A 90 0.53 8.73 -17.06
N LYS A 91 0.73 9.03 -18.35
CA LYS A 91 -0.31 8.88 -19.37
C LYS A 91 -0.64 7.39 -19.49
N CYS A 92 -1.46 6.86 -18.59
CA CYS A 92 -2.13 5.60 -18.81
C CYS A 92 -3.34 5.89 -19.69
N ALA A 93 -3.08 6.15 -20.96
CA ALA A 93 -4.10 6.18 -22.00
C ALA A 93 -4.11 4.80 -22.68
N PHE A 94 -5.27 4.14 -22.65
CA PHE A 94 -5.62 3.07 -23.57
C PHE A 94 -6.39 3.65 -24.74
#